data_AF-A0A7C0Z8S3-F1
#
_entry.id   AF-A0A7C0Z8S3-F1
#
_cell.length_a   1.000
_cell.length_b   1.000
_cell.length_c   1.000
_cell.angle_alpha   90.00
_cell.angle_beta   90.00
_cell.angle_gamma   90.00
#
_symmetry.space_group_name_H-M   'P 1'
#
loop_
_entity.id
_entity.type
_entity.pdbx_description
1 polymer ?
#
loop_
_entity_poly.entity_id
_entity_poly.type
_entity_poly.pdbx_seq_one_letter_code
_entity_poly.pdbx_strand_id
1 'polypeptide(L)'
;MPGNPRYKHSLLLKVAVVAQGERCQQVMHSLEHSASEVVRLKLTHLVTTGEAPRCREMAREKGIDILASPALLTTDHRVDMILEMTGDPEVLAELARVKPVAAALLDHRAAELLLSLLNWDGGDARRSSEIGLASSFASAMLEASPDAVMVIDRNYRIIQCKNIEKITMGKEAENIVGRHCFEAIHGGSRPCSDPDRPCALAEAAKTGRPARALHNIKMPDGTIRISQVTTYPLVNHFGEIVQFVDVVRDITQDVSTHVEARARAIREDLQRFIQEDRLVTLGRLVASVCHEINNPISSIATFNKLMLSHIREKSLPPEGLAAFERYLDLSVREALRCGKIVNNLLTFARQKGVESKRFDLVELVQTILVLLGHTMTKAGVTAQLNLPTAPFAIYGDYAQIQQCLMNLISNAVEAMPDGGTLTISAGHQDSSGDIWIEVADTGTGIADDDLQRIFEPFFSTKSDGKGVGLGLPMVYGIVREHGGTVSVDSRVGRGTTFRITLPEAPDETVSTKGDRR
;
A
#
# COMPACT_ATOMS: atom_id res chain seq x y z
N MET A 1 -33.59 -47.39 4.49
CA MET A 1 -35.06 -47.21 4.55
C MET A 1 -35.38 -45.72 4.54
N PRO A 2 -36.23 -45.21 3.62
CA PRO A 2 -36.70 -43.82 3.67
C PRO A 2 -38.12 -43.74 4.27
N GLY A 3 -38.35 -42.75 5.13
CA GLY A 3 -39.71 -42.36 5.56
C GLY A 3 -40.15 -42.87 6.93
N ASN A 4 -39.41 -42.55 8.00
CA ASN A 4 -39.98 -42.58 9.36
C ASN A 4 -40.39 -41.14 9.74
N PRO A 5 -41.68 -40.85 10.04
CA PRO A 5 -42.17 -39.49 10.32
C PRO A 5 -41.64 -38.83 11.61
N ARG A 6 -40.74 -39.49 12.35
CA ARG A 6 -40.13 -38.99 13.60
C ARG A 6 -39.04 -37.91 13.43
N TYR A 7 -38.63 -37.54 12.22
CA TYR A 7 -37.36 -36.81 12.00
C TYR A 7 -37.45 -35.49 11.19
N LYS A 8 -38.56 -34.74 11.27
CA LYS A 8 -38.76 -33.55 10.43
C LYS A 8 -37.96 -32.29 10.83
N HIS A 9 -37.26 -32.27 11.96
CA HIS A 9 -36.58 -31.08 12.50
C HIS A 9 -35.13 -31.30 13.01
N SER A 10 -34.48 -32.43 12.69
CA SER A 10 -33.11 -32.68 13.17
C SER A 10 -32.05 -31.92 12.33
N LEU A 11 -31.15 -31.18 12.99
CA LEU A 11 -30.01 -30.53 12.35
C LEU A 11 -29.01 -31.58 11.87
N LEU A 12 -28.81 -31.72 10.56
CA LEU A 12 -27.83 -32.64 9.99
C LEU A 12 -26.47 -31.95 9.86
N LEU A 13 -25.49 -32.39 10.64
CA LEU A 13 -24.10 -31.92 10.56
C LEU A 13 -23.24 -32.97 9.87
N LYS A 14 -22.48 -32.56 8.85
CA LYS A 14 -21.47 -33.37 8.21
C LYS A 14 -20.18 -33.28 9.01
N VAL A 15 -19.73 -34.42 9.49
CA VAL A 15 -18.58 -34.51 10.39
C VAL A 15 -17.40 -35.17 9.65
N ALA A 16 -16.20 -34.68 9.95
CA ALA A 16 -14.95 -35.37 9.67
C ALA A 16 -14.33 -35.84 10.98
N VAL A 17 -13.77 -37.04 11.00
CA VAL A 17 -13.10 -37.60 12.19
C VAL A 17 -11.62 -37.82 11.87
N VAL A 18 -10.75 -37.38 12.77
CA VAL A 18 -9.31 -37.62 12.72
C VAL A 18 -8.94 -38.53 13.88
N ALA A 19 -8.53 -39.76 13.60
CA ALA A 19 -8.27 -40.74 14.65
C ALA A 19 -7.02 -41.57 14.37
N GLN A 20 -6.42 -42.09 15.43
CA GLN A 20 -5.25 -42.95 15.38
C GLN A 20 -5.62 -44.42 15.61
N GLY A 21 -5.04 -45.33 14.84
CA GLY A 21 -5.24 -46.78 14.98
C GLY A 21 -6.70 -47.21 14.85
N GLU A 22 -7.14 -48.20 15.63
CA GLU A 22 -8.51 -48.77 15.54
C GLU A 22 -9.58 -47.95 16.27
N ARG A 23 -9.22 -46.81 16.89
CA ARG A 23 -10.15 -45.93 17.64
C ARG A 23 -11.25 -45.36 16.74
N CYS A 24 -10.98 -45.20 15.44
CA CYS A 24 -11.98 -44.83 14.44
C CYS A 24 -13.18 -45.79 14.37
N GLN A 25 -13.00 -47.08 14.69
CA GLN A 25 -14.12 -48.03 14.69
C GLN A 25 -15.16 -47.69 15.77
N GLN A 26 -14.69 -47.37 16.97
CA GLN A 26 -15.54 -47.02 18.10
C GLN A 26 -16.30 -45.71 17.82
N VAL A 27 -15.64 -44.73 17.21
CA VAL A 27 -16.25 -43.46 16.82
C VAL A 27 -17.30 -43.67 15.73
N MET A 28 -16.98 -44.45 14.69
CA MET A 28 -17.94 -44.79 13.64
C MET A 28 -19.17 -45.50 14.20
N HIS A 29 -18.98 -46.49 15.06
CA HIS A 29 -20.08 -47.21 15.70
C HIS A 29 -20.94 -46.29 16.58
N SER A 30 -20.31 -45.38 17.32
CA SER A 30 -20.99 -44.39 18.18
C SER A 30 -21.84 -43.40 17.39
N LEU A 31 -21.30 -42.89 16.27
CA LEU A 31 -22.03 -41.97 15.41
C LEU A 31 -23.23 -42.65 14.73
N GLU A 32 -23.11 -43.94 14.39
CA GLU A 32 -24.20 -44.71 13.77
C GLU A 32 -25.35 -45.05 14.72
N HIS A 33 -25.04 -45.32 15.99
CA HIS A 33 -26.03 -45.67 17.00
C HIS A 33 -26.54 -44.45 17.78
N SER A 34 -26.12 -43.24 17.39
CA SER A 34 -26.58 -42.00 18.01
C SER A 34 -28.09 -41.79 17.80
N ALA A 35 -28.86 -41.86 18.89
CA ALA A 35 -30.32 -41.81 18.87
C ALA A 35 -30.87 -40.38 19.13
N SER A 36 -30.10 -39.33 18.79
CA SER A 36 -30.52 -37.95 19.04
C SER A 36 -31.62 -37.51 18.07
N GLU A 37 -32.73 -36.99 18.61
CA GLU A 37 -33.83 -36.41 17.83
C GLU A 37 -33.53 -34.97 17.34
N VAL A 38 -32.51 -34.31 17.91
CA VAL A 38 -32.21 -32.88 17.69
C VAL A 38 -31.04 -32.66 16.73
N VAL A 39 -29.94 -33.42 16.85
CA VAL A 39 -28.74 -33.26 16.03
C VAL A 39 -28.33 -34.61 15.44
N ARG A 40 -28.23 -34.68 14.12
CA ARG A 40 -27.77 -35.87 13.40
C ARG A 40 -26.38 -35.64 12.88
N LEU A 41 -25.41 -36.41 13.36
CA LEU A 41 -24.05 -36.37 12.86
C LEU A 41 -23.90 -37.40 11.73
N LYS A 42 -23.53 -36.93 10.53
CA LYS A 42 -23.18 -37.80 9.41
C LYS A 42 -21.68 -37.75 9.19
N LEU A 43 -21.00 -38.85 9.46
CA LEU A 43 -19.59 -38.99 9.10
C LEU A 43 -19.45 -38.99 7.57
N THR A 44 -18.63 -38.08 7.06
CA THR A 44 -18.38 -37.92 5.62
C THR A 44 -16.93 -38.17 5.25
N HIS A 45 -16.01 -37.81 6.14
CA HIS A 45 -14.57 -37.95 5.92
C HIS A 45 -13.91 -38.60 7.12
N LEU A 46 -12.98 -39.51 6.87
CA LEU A 46 -12.15 -40.14 7.88
C LEU A 46 -10.67 -39.90 7.56
N VAL A 47 -9.94 -39.35 8.53
CA VAL A 47 -8.48 -39.18 8.46
C VAL A 47 -7.85 -40.17 9.44
N THR A 48 -7.03 -41.10 8.94
CA THR A 48 -6.34 -42.09 9.78
C THR A 48 -4.87 -41.70 9.93
N THR A 49 -4.42 -41.42 11.15
CA THR A 49 -2.98 -41.31 11.43
C THR A 49 -2.46 -42.70 11.83
N GLY A 50 -1.60 -43.31 10.99
CA GLY A 50 -1.08 -44.67 11.19
C GLY A 50 -1.84 -45.80 10.47
N GLU A 51 -1.42 -47.06 10.69
CA GLU A 51 -2.01 -48.27 10.07
C GLU A 51 -3.33 -48.67 10.75
N ALA A 52 -4.44 -48.60 10.00
CA ALA A 52 -5.78 -48.97 10.46
C ALA A 52 -6.57 -49.70 9.34
N PRO A 53 -6.21 -50.94 8.98
CA PRO A 53 -6.76 -51.65 7.81
C PRO A 53 -8.27 -51.88 7.91
N ARG A 54 -8.77 -52.23 9.10
CA ARG A 54 -10.20 -52.47 9.34
C ARG A 54 -11.05 -51.20 9.28
N CYS A 55 -10.56 -50.07 9.81
CA CYS A 55 -11.27 -48.79 9.66
C CYS A 55 -11.41 -48.37 8.19
N ARG A 56 -10.37 -48.61 7.37
CA ARG A 56 -10.40 -48.27 5.94
C ARG A 56 -11.38 -49.15 5.17
N GLU A 57 -11.46 -50.44 5.50
CA GLU A 57 -12.44 -51.36 4.94
C GLU A 57 -13.87 -50.92 5.29
N MET A 58 -14.14 -50.67 6.59
CA MET A 58 -15.46 -50.24 7.06
C MET A 58 -15.89 -48.88 6.50
N ALA A 59 -14.96 -47.93 6.34
CA ALA A 59 -15.24 -46.64 5.72
C ALA A 59 -15.60 -46.78 4.23
N ARG A 60 -14.93 -47.68 3.49
CA ARG A 60 -15.26 -47.96 2.07
C ARG A 60 -16.63 -48.59 1.91
N GLU A 61 -16.99 -49.57 2.74
CA GLU A 61 -18.32 -50.21 2.73
C GLU A 61 -19.45 -49.20 2.98
N LYS A 62 -19.17 -48.14 3.75
CA LYS A 62 -20.13 -47.09 4.12
C LYS A 62 -20.06 -45.85 3.23
N GLY A 63 -19.20 -45.83 2.21
CA GLY A 63 -19.03 -44.69 1.30
C GLY A 63 -18.51 -43.42 1.97
N ILE A 64 -17.63 -43.57 2.96
CA ILE A 64 -16.94 -42.47 3.66
C ILE A 64 -15.61 -42.21 2.96
N ASP A 65 -15.31 -40.95 2.65
CA ASP A 65 -14.07 -40.57 1.99
C ASP A 65 -12.89 -40.65 2.98
N ILE A 66 -11.83 -41.36 2.59
CA ILE A 66 -10.66 -41.58 3.44
C ILE A 66 -9.53 -40.67 2.96
N LEU A 67 -8.98 -39.88 3.86
CA LEU A 67 -7.84 -39.00 3.59
C LEU A 67 -6.59 -39.53 4.29
N ALA A 68 -5.44 -39.38 3.62
CA ALA A 68 -4.16 -39.89 4.09
C ALA A 68 -3.51 -39.00 5.16
N SER A 69 -3.90 -37.73 5.27
CA SER A 69 -3.36 -36.80 6.25
C SER A 69 -4.37 -35.68 6.60
N PRO A 70 -4.24 -35.05 7.78
CA PRO A 70 -5.06 -33.92 8.18
C PRO A 70 -4.96 -32.73 7.20
N ALA A 71 -3.78 -32.47 6.63
CA ALA A 71 -3.54 -31.44 5.61
C ALA A 71 -4.44 -31.53 4.36
N LEU A 72 -4.96 -32.71 4.03
CA LEU A 72 -5.83 -32.90 2.87
C LEU A 72 -7.28 -32.50 3.14
N LEU A 73 -7.63 -32.17 4.38
CA LEU A 73 -8.97 -31.73 4.76
C LEU A 73 -9.15 -30.23 4.48
N THR A 74 -9.16 -29.88 3.19
CA THR A 74 -9.19 -28.49 2.69
C THR A 74 -10.59 -27.91 2.57
N THR A 75 -10.71 -26.60 2.27
CA THR A 75 -11.95 -25.84 2.08
C THR A 75 -12.95 -26.39 1.06
N ASP A 76 -12.53 -27.25 0.13
CA ASP A 76 -13.42 -27.85 -0.87
C ASP A 76 -14.32 -28.96 -0.29
N HIS A 77 -13.98 -29.47 0.89
CA HIS A 77 -14.77 -30.47 1.59
C HIS A 77 -15.92 -29.80 2.34
N ARG A 78 -17.17 -30.21 2.03
CA ARG A 78 -18.37 -29.72 2.72
C ARG A 78 -18.53 -30.40 4.08
N VAL A 79 -17.72 -29.98 5.04
CA VAL A 79 -17.70 -30.47 6.43
C VAL A 79 -18.11 -29.33 7.36
N ASP A 80 -19.05 -29.61 8.26
CA ASP A 80 -19.55 -28.64 9.25
C ASP A 80 -18.74 -28.71 10.56
N MET A 81 -18.17 -29.87 10.87
CA MET A 81 -17.43 -30.12 12.11
C MET A 81 -16.32 -31.16 11.94
N ILE A 82 -15.17 -30.94 12.59
CA ILE A 82 -14.04 -31.86 12.65
C ILE A 82 -13.87 -32.31 14.11
N LEU A 83 -13.81 -33.62 14.32
CA LEU A 83 -13.53 -34.25 15.61
C LEU A 83 -12.09 -34.76 15.60
N GLU A 84 -11.22 -34.11 16.37
CA GLU A 84 -9.86 -34.58 16.64
C GLU A 84 -9.94 -35.66 17.74
N MET A 85 -9.56 -36.90 17.43
CA MET A 85 -9.69 -38.07 18.33
C MET A 85 -8.35 -38.77 18.60
N THR A 86 -7.24 -38.20 18.12
CA THR A 86 -5.89 -38.70 18.35
C THR A 86 -5.37 -38.29 19.73
N GLY A 87 -5.75 -37.11 20.22
CA GLY A 87 -5.21 -36.53 21.46
C GLY A 87 -3.79 -35.96 21.30
N ASP A 88 -3.29 -35.89 20.07
CA ASP A 88 -1.99 -35.34 19.73
C ASP A 88 -2.08 -33.81 19.52
N PRO A 89 -1.39 -32.99 20.33
CA PRO A 89 -1.36 -31.55 20.17
C PRO A 89 -0.85 -31.07 18.80
N GLU A 90 0.04 -31.82 18.15
CA GLU A 90 0.58 -31.46 16.84
C GLU A 90 -0.47 -31.59 15.75
N VAL A 91 -1.28 -32.66 15.80
CA VAL A 91 -2.40 -32.90 14.89
C VAL A 91 -3.48 -31.83 15.05
N LEU A 92 -3.78 -31.43 16.30
CA LEU A 92 -4.72 -30.35 16.57
C LEU A 92 -4.25 -29.01 15.99
N ALA A 93 -2.96 -28.69 16.14
CA ALA A 93 -2.36 -27.47 15.59
C ALA A 93 -2.29 -27.48 14.05
N GLU A 94 -2.11 -28.64 13.42
CA GLU A 94 -2.22 -28.80 11.97
C GLU A 94 -3.66 -28.55 11.50
N LEU A 95 -4.65 -29.20 12.13
CA LEU A 95 -6.07 -29.04 11.80
C LEU A 95 -6.56 -27.60 11.96
N ALA A 96 -6.10 -26.90 13.01
CA ALA A 96 -6.45 -25.49 13.21
C ALA A 96 -5.98 -24.59 12.05
N ARG A 97 -4.90 -24.96 11.35
CA ARG A 97 -4.35 -24.23 10.20
C ARG A 97 -5.04 -24.57 8.88
N VAL A 98 -5.40 -25.85 8.68
CA VAL A 98 -5.87 -26.35 7.37
C VAL A 98 -7.38 -26.50 7.26
N LYS A 99 -8.13 -26.45 8.38
CA LYS A 99 -9.57 -26.66 8.39
C LYS A 99 -10.32 -25.71 7.44
N PRO A 100 -11.46 -26.14 6.87
CA PRO A 100 -12.37 -25.23 6.20
C PRO A 100 -12.79 -24.07 7.11
N VAL A 101 -12.89 -22.87 6.55
CA VAL A 101 -13.20 -21.64 7.30
C VAL A 101 -14.51 -21.77 8.09
N ALA A 102 -15.51 -22.46 7.53
CA ALA A 102 -16.82 -22.67 8.14
C ALA A 102 -16.91 -23.90 9.07
N ALA A 103 -15.89 -24.78 9.10
CA ALA A 103 -15.93 -26.00 9.91
C ALA A 103 -15.53 -25.71 11.37
N ALA A 104 -16.34 -26.15 12.32
CA ALA A 104 -15.96 -26.19 13.74
C ALA A 104 -14.88 -27.26 13.98
N LEU A 105 -13.92 -27.01 14.86
CA LEU A 105 -12.90 -27.99 15.26
C LEU A 105 -13.05 -28.28 16.74
N LEU A 106 -13.30 -29.54 17.10
CA LEU A 106 -13.35 -30.00 18.48
C LEU A 106 -12.07 -30.80 18.77
N ASP A 107 -11.43 -30.47 19.89
CA ASP A 107 -10.29 -31.23 20.40
C ASP A 107 -10.71 -32.60 20.96
N HIS A 108 -9.73 -33.44 21.27
CA HIS A 108 -9.94 -34.78 21.83
C HIS A 108 -10.92 -34.84 23.01
N ARG A 109 -10.84 -33.92 23.97
CA ARG A 109 -11.69 -33.96 25.16
C ARG A 109 -13.12 -33.56 24.82
N ALA A 110 -13.29 -32.51 24.01
CA ALA A 110 -14.61 -32.07 23.56
C ALA A 110 -15.28 -33.13 22.67
N ALA A 111 -14.50 -33.82 21.83
CA ALA A 111 -14.97 -34.86 20.93
C ALA A 111 -15.34 -36.16 21.68
N GLU A 112 -14.54 -36.60 22.66
CA GLU A 112 -14.90 -37.74 23.53
C GLU A 112 -16.16 -37.45 24.34
N LEU A 113 -16.28 -36.22 24.88
CA LEU A 113 -17.47 -35.79 25.57
C LEU A 113 -18.67 -35.90 24.64
N LEU A 114 -18.64 -35.27 23.46
CA LEU A 114 -19.71 -35.33 22.45
C LEU A 114 -20.15 -36.76 22.13
N LEU A 115 -19.22 -37.68 21.92
CA LEU A 115 -19.54 -39.08 21.60
C LEU A 115 -20.19 -39.81 22.77
N SER A 116 -19.74 -39.55 24.00
CA SER A 116 -20.39 -40.10 25.20
C SER A 116 -21.84 -39.62 25.36
N LEU A 117 -22.15 -38.41 24.89
CA LEU A 117 -23.49 -37.82 24.93
C LEU A 117 -24.44 -38.49 23.95
N LEU A 118 -23.93 -38.86 22.77
CA LEU A 118 -24.71 -39.45 21.68
C LEU A 118 -25.11 -40.89 21.97
N ASN A 119 -24.39 -41.59 22.85
CA ASN A 119 -24.57 -43.01 23.15
C ASN A 119 -25.33 -43.29 24.46
N TRP A 120 -25.87 -42.27 25.15
CA TRP A 120 -26.52 -42.46 26.44
C TRP A 120 -27.97 -42.97 26.29
N ASP A 121 -28.25 -44.19 26.77
CA ASP A 121 -29.59 -44.79 26.75
C ASP A 121 -30.21 -44.87 28.18
N GLY A 122 -31.31 -44.15 28.41
CA GLY A 122 -32.07 -44.19 29.68
C GLY A 122 -33.18 -43.13 29.81
N GLY A 123 -34.43 -43.54 30.05
CA GLY A 123 -35.65 -42.70 30.03
C GLY A 123 -35.83 -41.66 31.16
N ASP A 124 -36.82 -40.77 30.97
CA ASP A 124 -37.42 -39.67 31.79
C ASP A 124 -36.53 -38.77 32.68
N ALA A 125 -35.38 -39.23 33.18
CA ALA A 125 -34.26 -38.38 33.61
C ALA A 125 -33.58 -37.65 32.42
N ARG A 126 -33.96 -38.03 31.19
CA ARG A 126 -33.47 -37.53 29.89
C ARG A 126 -33.55 -36.00 29.75
N ARG A 127 -34.68 -35.34 30.05
CA ARG A 127 -34.77 -33.88 29.79
C ARG A 127 -33.86 -33.02 30.67
N SER A 128 -33.79 -33.27 31.98
CA SER A 128 -32.93 -32.44 32.86
C SER A 128 -31.44 -32.69 32.60
N SER A 129 -31.06 -33.94 32.29
CA SER A 129 -29.68 -34.26 31.92
C SER A 129 -29.33 -33.76 30.51
N GLU A 130 -30.20 -33.92 29.51
CA GLU A 130 -30.02 -33.38 28.15
C GLU A 130 -29.95 -31.84 28.15
N ILE A 131 -30.79 -31.16 28.95
CA ILE A 131 -30.75 -29.70 29.12
C ILE A 131 -29.45 -29.29 29.83
N GLY A 132 -29.07 -29.97 30.91
CA GLY A 132 -27.82 -29.68 31.63
C GLY A 132 -26.59 -29.88 30.75
N LEU A 133 -26.66 -30.85 29.84
CA LEU A 133 -25.60 -31.23 28.94
C LEU A 133 -25.49 -30.35 27.70
N ALA A 134 -26.61 -30.00 27.07
CA ALA A 134 -26.67 -29.00 26.02
C ALA A 134 -26.22 -27.63 26.55
N SER A 135 -26.58 -27.31 27.79
CA SER A 135 -26.10 -26.11 28.49
C SER A 135 -24.59 -26.16 28.73
N SER A 136 -24.04 -27.31 29.14
CA SER A 136 -22.59 -27.48 29.34
C SER A 136 -21.82 -27.38 28.02
N PHE A 137 -22.32 -27.99 26.95
CA PHE A 137 -21.72 -27.92 25.62
C PHE A 137 -21.73 -26.49 25.06
N ALA A 138 -22.87 -25.80 25.14
CA ALA A 138 -22.95 -24.39 24.74
C ALA A 138 -21.99 -23.52 25.57
N SER A 139 -21.89 -23.74 26.88
CA SER A 139 -20.93 -23.03 27.74
C SER A 139 -19.49 -23.28 27.31
N ALA A 140 -19.13 -24.53 27.00
CA ALA A 140 -17.78 -24.89 26.54
C ALA A 140 -17.46 -24.27 25.17
N MET A 141 -18.40 -24.25 24.22
CA MET A 141 -18.19 -23.58 22.93
C MET A 141 -17.97 -22.08 23.09
N LEU A 142 -18.72 -21.44 23.99
CA LEU A 142 -18.54 -20.02 24.29
C LEU A 142 -17.20 -19.74 24.97
N GLU A 143 -16.71 -20.66 25.82
CA GLU A 143 -15.41 -20.54 26.49
C GLU A 143 -14.22 -20.79 25.57
N ALA A 144 -14.34 -21.73 24.62
CA ALA A 144 -13.28 -22.05 23.67
C ALA A 144 -13.12 -21.00 22.57
N SER A 145 -14.10 -20.11 22.37
CA SER A 145 -14.00 -19.03 21.39
C SER A 145 -12.84 -18.10 21.72
N PRO A 146 -11.95 -17.76 20.78
CA PRO A 146 -10.97 -16.70 20.99
C PRO A 146 -11.59 -15.30 20.88
N ASP A 147 -12.75 -15.17 20.25
CA ASP A 147 -13.46 -13.90 20.08
C ASP A 147 -14.42 -13.63 21.24
N ALA A 148 -14.83 -12.37 21.40
CA ALA A 148 -15.86 -12.00 22.35
C ALA A 148 -17.23 -12.49 21.85
N VAL A 149 -17.95 -13.22 22.68
CA VAL A 149 -19.27 -13.75 22.33
C VAL A 149 -20.31 -13.29 23.34
N MET A 150 -21.45 -12.83 22.85
CA MET A 150 -22.59 -12.40 23.66
C MET A 150 -23.87 -13.09 23.20
N VAL A 151 -24.69 -13.53 24.14
CA VAL A 151 -26.07 -13.92 23.89
C VAL A 151 -26.95 -12.75 24.29
N ILE A 152 -27.79 -12.27 23.38
CA ILE A 152 -28.58 -11.04 23.54
C ILE A 152 -30.05 -11.36 23.29
N ASP A 153 -30.95 -10.81 24.11
CA ASP A 153 -32.40 -10.95 23.90
C ASP A 153 -32.93 -10.00 22.81
N ARG A 154 -34.23 -10.09 22.51
CA ARG A 154 -34.90 -9.22 21.51
C ARG A 154 -34.96 -7.75 21.91
N ASN A 155 -34.74 -7.44 23.18
CA ASN A 155 -34.71 -6.10 23.74
C ASN A 155 -33.29 -5.58 23.90
N TYR A 156 -32.30 -6.16 23.20
CA TYR A 156 -30.89 -5.77 23.23
C TYR A 156 -30.18 -6.01 24.58
N ARG A 157 -30.75 -6.80 25.50
CA ARG A 157 -30.12 -7.08 26.79
C ARG A 157 -29.19 -8.28 26.70
N ILE A 158 -27.99 -8.14 27.26
CA ILE A 158 -27.00 -9.21 27.32
C ILE A 158 -27.44 -10.23 28.36
N ILE A 159 -27.69 -11.46 27.92
CA ILE A 159 -28.07 -12.60 28.77
C ILE A 159 -26.83 -13.32 29.29
N GLN A 160 -25.83 -13.49 28.42
CA GLN A 160 -24.59 -14.18 28.71
C GLN A 160 -23.47 -13.60 27.85
N CYS A 161 -22.24 -13.62 28.33
CA CYS A 161 -21.08 -13.24 27.54
C CYS A 161 -19.83 -14.02 27.95
N LYS A 162 -18.87 -14.13 27.03
CA LYS A 162 -17.51 -14.65 27.25
C LYS A 162 -16.49 -13.78 26.51
N ASN A 163 -15.28 -13.70 27.05
CA ASN A 163 -14.17 -12.87 26.57
C ASN A 163 -14.55 -11.39 26.33
N ILE A 164 -15.44 -10.86 27.17
CA ILE A 164 -15.99 -9.51 26.97
C ILE A 164 -14.94 -8.41 27.19
N GLU A 165 -13.90 -8.71 27.98
CA GLU A 165 -12.75 -7.85 28.24
C GLU A 165 -11.98 -7.46 26.97
N LYS A 166 -12.12 -8.23 25.88
CA LYS A 166 -11.51 -7.92 24.58
C LYS A 166 -12.19 -6.74 23.87
N ILE A 167 -13.46 -6.49 24.18
CA ILE A 167 -14.28 -5.49 23.50
C ILE A 167 -14.75 -4.37 24.42
N THR A 168 -14.73 -4.59 25.74
CA THR A 168 -15.01 -3.52 26.70
C THR A 168 -13.83 -2.55 26.76
N MET A 169 -14.12 -1.26 26.79
CA MET A 169 -13.12 -0.19 26.89
C MET A 169 -12.52 -0.10 28.32
N GLY A 170 -12.05 -1.22 28.88
CA GLY A 170 -11.56 -1.30 30.26
C GLY A 170 -12.64 -1.23 31.34
N LYS A 171 -13.93 -1.40 30.98
CA LYS A 171 -15.02 -1.57 31.95
C LYS A 171 -15.03 -3.01 32.46
N GLU A 172 -15.16 -3.19 33.77
CA GLU A 172 -15.16 -4.51 34.41
C GLU A 172 -16.28 -5.40 33.85
N ALA A 173 -15.89 -6.63 33.48
CA ALA A 173 -16.77 -7.64 32.89
C ALA A 173 -17.91 -8.07 33.84
N GLU A 174 -17.70 -7.91 35.14
CA GLU A 174 -18.50 -8.51 36.22
C GLU A 174 -19.92 -7.92 36.36
N ASN A 175 -20.26 -6.84 35.65
CA ASN A 175 -21.58 -6.19 35.74
C ASN A 175 -22.20 -5.82 34.38
N ILE A 176 -21.92 -6.61 33.35
CA ILE A 176 -22.41 -6.37 31.97
C ILE A 176 -23.70 -7.14 31.68
N VAL A 177 -23.87 -8.34 32.26
CA VAL A 177 -25.08 -9.15 32.08
C VAL A 177 -26.31 -8.39 32.61
N GLY A 178 -27.39 -8.41 31.85
CA GLY A 178 -28.65 -7.69 32.11
C GLY A 178 -28.73 -6.28 31.54
N ARG A 179 -27.59 -5.66 31.17
CA ARG A 179 -27.53 -4.34 30.53
C ARG A 179 -27.76 -4.44 29.03
N HIS A 180 -28.10 -3.31 28.42
CA HIS A 180 -28.21 -3.24 26.97
C HIS A 180 -26.83 -3.28 26.30
N CYS A 181 -26.70 -4.00 25.18
CA CYS A 181 -25.41 -4.13 24.49
C CYS A 181 -24.81 -2.79 24.06
N PHE A 182 -25.64 -1.86 23.55
CA PHE A 182 -25.21 -0.53 23.15
C PHE A 182 -24.73 0.33 24.33
N GLU A 183 -25.25 0.09 25.53
CA GLU A 183 -24.88 0.79 26.76
C GLU A 183 -23.58 0.22 27.34
N ALA A 184 -23.51 -1.11 27.44
CA ALA A 184 -22.37 -1.80 28.02
C ALA A 184 -21.11 -1.65 27.16
N ILE A 185 -21.24 -1.88 25.85
CA ILE A 185 -20.09 -1.95 24.93
C ILE A 185 -19.73 -0.57 24.38
N HIS A 186 -20.72 0.24 24.01
CA HIS A 186 -20.49 1.52 23.32
C HIS A 186 -20.82 2.76 24.15
N GLY A 187 -21.35 2.61 25.37
CA GLY A 187 -21.77 3.74 26.20
C GLY A 187 -22.95 4.54 25.65
N GLY A 188 -23.68 3.99 24.67
CA GLY A 188 -24.82 4.64 24.06
C GLY A 188 -26.10 4.51 24.89
N SER A 189 -27.08 5.35 24.62
CA SER A 189 -28.43 5.27 25.19
C SER A 189 -29.47 4.60 24.27
N ARG A 190 -29.06 4.26 23.04
CA ARG A 190 -29.90 3.66 22.00
C ARG A 190 -29.07 2.68 21.14
N PRO A 191 -29.71 1.75 20.41
CA PRO A 191 -29.03 0.88 19.48
C PRO A 191 -28.14 1.63 18.49
N CYS A 192 -27.04 0.99 18.07
CA CYS A 192 -26.06 1.61 17.19
C CYS A 192 -26.72 2.01 15.86
N SER A 193 -26.52 3.25 15.43
CA SER A 193 -27.15 3.82 14.22
C SER A 193 -26.23 4.75 13.45
N ASP A 194 -24.99 4.87 13.90
CA ASP A 194 -23.99 5.76 13.31
C ASP A 194 -23.26 5.04 12.15
N PRO A 195 -22.81 5.76 11.10
CA PRO A 195 -22.06 5.18 10.00
C PRO A 195 -20.81 4.39 10.42
N ASP A 196 -20.14 4.79 11.49
CA ASP A 196 -18.97 4.10 12.02
C ASP A 196 -19.31 2.84 12.82
N ARG A 197 -20.57 2.70 13.24
CA ARG A 197 -21.05 1.58 14.08
C ARG A 197 -22.47 1.16 13.69
N PRO A 198 -22.69 0.60 12.49
CA PRO A 198 -23.98 0.02 12.12
C PRO A 198 -24.35 -1.15 13.05
N CYS A 199 -25.62 -1.28 13.43
CA CYS A 199 -26.07 -2.34 14.33
C CYS A 199 -26.41 -3.63 13.56
N ALA A 200 -25.49 -4.60 13.60
CA ALA A 200 -25.71 -5.94 13.04
C ALA A 200 -26.94 -6.64 13.66
N LEU A 201 -27.18 -6.46 14.96
CA LEU A 201 -28.35 -7.04 15.63
C LEU A 201 -29.67 -6.51 15.05
N ALA A 202 -29.78 -5.20 14.83
CA ALA A 202 -30.98 -4.60 14.24
C ALA A 202 -31.24 -5.15 12.83
N GLU A 203 -30.18 -5.35 12.03
CA GLU A 203 -30.27 -5.95 10.71
C GLU A 203 -30.67 -7.42 10.75
N ALA A 204 -30.05 -8.22 11.64
CA ALA A 204 -30.39 -9.62 11.84
C ALA A 204 -31.84 -9.80 12.35
N ALA A 205 -32.31 -8.91 13.24
CA ALA A 205 -33.67 -8.89 13.73
C ALA A 205 -34.69 -8.60 12.62
N LYS A 206 -34.35 -7.67 11.71
CA LYS A 206 -35.20 -7.30 10.57
C LYS A 206 -35.26 -8.39 9.50
N THR A 207 -34.13 -9.05 9.23
CA THR A 207 -34.00 -9.98 8.10
C THR A 207 -34.21 -11.45 8.49
N GLY A 208 -34.07 -11.79 9.77
CA GLY A 208 -34.05 -13.17 10.25
C GLY A 208 -32.82 -13.97 9.79
N ARG A 209 -31.78 -13.30 9.26
CA ARG A 209 -30.54 -13.92 8.76
C ARG A 209 -29.33 -13.36 9.52
N PRO A 210 -28.17 -14.06 9.47
CA PRO A 210 -26.94 -13.51 10.02
C PRO A 210 -26.57 -12.18 9.36
N ALA A 211 -26.13 -11.22 10.16
CA ALA A 211 -25.71 -9.89 9.70
C ALA A 211 -24.30 -9.57 10.20
N ARG A 212 -23.56 -8.78 9.43
CA ARG A 212 -22.17 -8.40 9.72
C ARG A 212 -22.00 -6.89 9.63
N ALA A 213 -21.33 -6.31 10.62
CA ALA A 213 -21.02 -4.89 10.71
C ALA A 213 -19.56 -4.66 11.09
N LEU A 214 -19.02 -3.51 10.70
CA LEU A 214 -17.73 -3.01 11.18
C LEU A 214 -17.97 -1.85 12.13
N HIS A 215 -17.34 -1.89 13.29
CA HIS A 215 -17.40 -0.86 14.31
C HIS A 215 -16.04 -0.20 14.43
N ASN A 216 -15.95 1.07 14.06
CA ASN A 216 -14.77 1.90 14.26
C ASN A 216 -14.88 2.57 15.63
N ILE A 217 -14.04 2.13 16.56
CA ILE A 217 -14.07 2.56 17.95
C ILE A 217 -12.83 3.39 18.24
N LYS A 218 -13.00 4.68 18.53
CA LYS A 218 -11.92 5.54 18.98
C LYS A 218 -11.56 5.21 20.43
N MET A 219 -10.31 4.82 20.65
CA MET A 219 -9.76 4.46 21.95
C MET A 219 -9.29 5.71 22.71
N PRO A 220 -9.14 5.65 24.05
CA PRO A 220 -8.71 6.80 24.86
C PRO A 220 -7.32 7.36 24.49
N ASP A 221 -6.43 6.51 23.98
CA ASP A 221 -5.10 6.89 23.49
C ASP A 221 -5.12 7.55 22.10
N GLY A 222 -6.31 7.72 21.51
CA GLY A 222 -6.52 8.32 20.20
C GLY A 222 -6.48 7.34 19.03
N THR A 223 -6.10 6.07 19.25
CA THR A 223 -6.09 5.03 18.20
C THR A 223 -7.50 4.61 17.81
N ILE A 224 -7.66 4.01 16.62
CA ILE A 224 -8.94 3.44 16.18
C ILE A 224 -8.83 1.92 16.23
N ARG A 225 -9.71 1.30 17.02
CA ARG A 225 -9.92 -0.14 17.03
C ARG A 225 -11.05 -0.48 16.07
N ILE A 226 -10.80 -1.41 15.16
CA ILE A 226 -11.78 -1.89 14.18
C ILE A 226 -12.31 -3.24 14.65
N SER A 227 -13.55 -3.26 15.12
CA SER A 227 -14.22 -4.47 15.58
C SER A 227 -15.22 -4.96 14.54
N GLN A 228 -15.09 -6.20 14.11
CA GLN A 228 -16.05 -6.87 13.26
C GLN A 228 -17.09 -7.58 14.11
N VAL A 229 -18.35 -7.17 13.96
CA VAL A 229 -19.49 -7.72 14.69
C VAL A 229 -20.30 -8.61 13.75
N THR A 230 -20.55 -9.86 14.15
CA THR A 230 -21.37 -10.81 13.40
C THR A 230 -22.47 -11.35 14.30
N THR A 231 -23.72 -11.02 13.96
CA THR A 231 -24.89 -11.41 14.77
C THR A 231 -25.69 -12.52 14.09
N TYR A 232 -25.96 -13.59 14.83
CA TYR A 232 -26.75 -14.75 14.39
C TYR A 232 -28.08 -14.80 15.15
N PRO A 233 -29.24 -14.80 14.48
CA PRO A 233 -30.54 -14.97 15.14
C PRO A 233 -30.77 -16.43 15.55
N LEU A 234 -31.18 -16.65 16.79
CA LEU A 234 -31.65 -17.94 17.31
C LEU A 234 -33.18 -17.98 17.19
N VAL A 235 -33.70 -19.01 16.52
CA VAL A 235 -35.14 -19.19 16.31
C VAL A 235 -35.67 -20.37 17.10
N ASN A 236 -36.90 -20.26 17.60
CA ASN A 236 -37.60 -21.38 18.20
C ASN A 236 -38.20 -22.31 17.12
N HIS A 237 -38.84 -23.39 17.55
CA HIS A 237 -39.46 -24.36 16.64
C HIS A 237 -40.69 -23.80 15.89
N PHE A 238 -41.20 -22.63 16.28
CA PHE A 238 -42.24 -21.88 15.56
C PHE A 238 -41.66 -20.91 14.52
N GLY A 239 -40.32 -20.84 14.38
CA GLY A 239 -39.63 -19.93 13.45
C GLY A 239 -39.51 -18.49 13.97
N GLU A 240 -39.83 -18.25 15.23
CA GLU A 240 -39.73 -16.92 15.84
C GLU A 240 -38.34 -16.72 16.41
N ILE A 241 -37.74 -15.55 16.15
CA ILE A 241 -36.46 -15.18 16.75
C ILE A 241 -36.67 -15.02 18.26
N VAL A 242 -35.94 -15.77 19.06
CA VAL A 242 -35.98 -15.70 20.53
C VAL A 242 -34.80 -14.93 21.10
N GLN A 243 -33.62 -15.06 20.49
CA GLN A 243 -32.36 -14.50 20.97
C GLN A 243 -31.40 -14.26 19.80
N PHE A 244 -30.26 -13.65 20.08
CA PHE A 244 -29.18 -13.43 19.14
C PHE A 244 -27.85 -13.87 19.76
N VAL A 245 -26.97 -14.47 18.96
CA VAL A 245 -25.57 -14.71 19.31
C VAL A 245 -24.72 -13.71 18.54
N ASP A 246 -24.01 -12.86 19.26
CA ASP A 246 -23.15 -11.83 18.70
C ASP A 246 -21.69 -12.22 18.90
N VAL A 247 -20.93 -12.29 17.81
CA VAL A 247 -19.51 -12.60 17.81
C VAL A 247 -18.75 -11.36 17.38
N VAL A 248 -17.88 -10.85 18.24
CA VAL A 248 -17.12 -9.63 18.02
C VAL A 248 -15.63 -9.94 18.01
N ARG A 249 -15.01 -9.66 16.86
CA ARG A 249 -13.59 -9.88 16.61
C ARG A 249 -12.87 -8.55 16.40
N ASP A 250 -11.73 -8.37 17.05
CA ASP A 250 -10.82 -7.26 16.72
C ASP A 250 -10.02 -7.61 15.47
N ILE A 251 -10.16 -6.78 14.42
CA ILE A 251 -9.46 -6.96 13.14
C ILE A 251 -8.52 -5.78 12.85
N THR A 252 -8.20 -4.96 13.85
CA THR A 252 -7.36 -3.77 13.67
C THR A 252 -6.02 -4.13 13.04
N GLN A 253 -5.33 -5.14 13.58
CA GLN A 253 -4.05 -5.60 13.05
C GLN A 253 -4.16 -6.19 11.63
N ASP A 254 -5.22 -6.97 11.38
CA ASP A 254 -5.47 -7.59 10.08
C ASP A 254 -5.67 -6.54 8.98
N VAL A 255 -6.46 -5.50 9.29
CA VAL A 255 -6.73 -4.37 8.37
C VAL A 255 -5.48 -3.53 8.17
N SER A 256 -4.78 -3.13 9.24
CA SER A 256 -3.56 -2.33 9.14
C SER A 256 -2.51 -3.00 8.25
N THR A 257 -2.28 -4.31 8.46
CA THR A 257 -1.32 -5.09 7.66
C THR A 257 -1.71 -5.12 6.18
N HIS A 258 -3.00 -5.31 5.87
CA HIS A 258 -3.49 -5.29 4.49
C HIS A 258 -3.36 -3.91 3.83
N VAL A 259 -3.66 -2.83 4.57
CA VAL A 259 -3.55 -1.46 4.07
C VAL A 259 -2.09 -1.12 3.77
N GLU A 260 -1.16 -1.47 4.66
CA GLU A 260 0.27 -1.25 4.47
C GLU A 260 0.81 -2.01 3.26
N ALA A 261 0.43 -3.29 3.11
CA ALA A 261 0.82 -4.11 1.96
C ALA A 261 0.31 -3.50 0.64
N ARG A 262 -0.95 -3.04 0.63
CA ARG A 262 -1.55 -2.42 -0.56
C ARG A 262 -0.92 -1.06 -0.88
N ALA A 263 -0.62 -0.25 0.13
CA ALA A 263 0.10 1.01 -0.05
C ALA A 263 1.51 0.79 -0.63
N ARG A 264 2.21 -0.27 -0.18
CA ARG A 264 3.51 -0.66 -0.73
C ARG A 264 3.41 -1.06 -2.21
N ALA A 265 2.46 -1.93 -2.55
CA ALA A 265 2.24 -2.36 -3.93
C ALA A 265 1.92 -1.18 -4.87
N ILE A 266 1.05 -0.26 -4.44
CA ILE A 266 0.73 0.96 -5.22
C ILE A 266 1.99 1.81 -5.45
N ARG A 267 2.85 1.95 -4.43
CA ARG A 267 4.10 2.72 -4.56
C ARG A 267 5.06 2.09 -5.57
N GLU A 268 5.20 0.77 -5.54
CA GLU A 268 6.03 0.02 -6.50
C GLU A 268 5.49 0.11 -7.94
N ASP A 269 4.18 0.05 -8.10
CA ASP A 269 3.52 0.19 -9.40
C ASP A 269 3.68 1.61 -9.96
N LEU A 270 3.53 2.63 -9.13
CA LEU A 270 3.76 4.03 -9.53
C LEU A 270 5.22 4.25 -9.95
N GLN A 271 6.18 3.69 -9.23
CA GLN A 271 7.60 3.77 -9.60
C GLN A 271 7.87 3.11 -10.96
N ARG A 272 7.27 1.94 -11.22
CA ARG A 272 7.36 1.27 -12.52
C ARG A 272 6.73 2.11 -13.64
N PHE A 273 5.54 2.66 -13.41
CA PHE A 273 4.86 3.52 -14.37
C PHE A 273 5.70 4.76 -14.73
N ILE A 274 6.29 5.42 -13.73
CA ILE A 274 7.19 6.56 -13.96
C ILE A 274 8.40 6.15 -14.81
N GLN A 275 8.96 4.95 -14.59
CA GLN A 275 10.07 4.45 -15.43
C GLN A 275 9.63 4.13 -16.86
N GLU A 276 8.44 3.54 -17.05
CA GLU A 276 7.91 3.22 -18.38
C GLU A 276 7.58 4.50 -19.18
N ASP A 277 6.92 5.48 -18.57
CA ASP A 277 6.61 6.76 -19.21
C ASP A 277 7.89 7.54 -19.59
N ARG A 278 8.94 7.44 -18.75
CA ARG A 278 10.29 7.95 -19.07
C ARG A 278 10.88 7.26 -20.30
N LEU A 279 10.82 5.94 -20.38
CA LEU A 279 11.37 5.20 -21.52
C LEU A 279 10.62 5.50 -22.81
N VAL A 280 9.29 5.68 -22.75
CA VAL A 280 8.48 6.09 -23.89
C VAL A 280 8.84 7.51 -24.33
N THR A 281 8.98 8.45 -23.39
CA THR A 281 9.41 9.82 -23.66
C THR A 281 10.82 9.84 -24.26
N LEU A 282 11.77 9.13 -23.65
CA LEU A 282 13.13 8.99 -24.16
C LEU A 282 13.12 8.39 -25.58
N GLY A 283 12.33 7.35 -25.82
CA GLY A 283 12.16 6.70 -27.12
C GLY A 283 11.71 7.64 -28.22
N ARG A 284 10.75 8.54 -27.93
CA ARG A 284 10.32 9.60 -28.88
C ARG A 284 11.42 10.63 -29.14
N LEU A 285 12.34 10.83 -28.20
CA LEU A 285 13.40 11.84 -28.27
C LEU A 285 14.69 11.33 -28.94
N VAL A 286 14.91 10.01 -29.04
CA VAL A 286 16.13 9.44 -29.65
C VAL A 286 16.37 9.96 -31.06
N ALA A 287 15.34 10.03 -31.89
CA ALA A 287 15.47 10.52 -33.27
C ALA A 287 15.96 11.98 -33.33
N SER A 288 15.42 12.86 -32.50
CA SER A 288 15.83 14.28 -32.45
C SER A 288 17.27 14.43 -31.93
N VAL A 289 17.62 13.69 -30.88
CA VAL A 289 18.98 13.68 -30.31
C VAL A 289 20.00 13.21 -31.34
N CYS A 290 19.71 12.13 -32.07
CA CYS A 290 20.57 11.64 -33.13
C CYS A 290 20.79 12.70 -34.21
N HIS A 291 19.74 13.43 -34.61
CA HIS A 291 19.86 14.55 -35.54
C HIS A 291 20.73 15.68 -34.98
N GLU A 292 20.53 16.07 -33.73
CA GLU A 292 21.31 17.14 -33.09
C GLU A 292 22.77 16.78 -32.83
N ILE A 293 23.11 15.51 -32.63
CA ILE A 293 24.50 15.03 -32.52
C ILE A 293 25.14 14.94 -33.91
N ASN A 294 24.38 14.53 -34.94
CA ASN A 294 24.91 14.41 -36.29
C ASN A 294 25.32 15.77 -36.90
N ASN A 295 24.66 16.85 -36.49
CA ASN A 295 24.96 18.21 -36.95
C ASN A 295 26.40 18.68 -36.59
N PRO A 296 26.80 18.75 -35.30
CA PRO A 296 28.16 19.11 -34.90
C PRO A 296 29.19 18.11 -35.45
N ILE A 297 28.90 16.81 -35.48
CA ILE A 297 29.79 15.81 -36.09
C ILE A 297 30.06 16.12 -37.57
N SER A 298 29.03 16.50 -38.32
CA SER A 298 29.17 16.88 -39.73
C SER A 298 29.99 18.16 -39.90
N SER A 299 29.82 19.14 -39.00
CA SER A 299 30.64 20.37 -38.99
C SER A 299 32.11 20.07 -38.73
N ILE A 300 32.43 19.25 -37.70
CA ILE A 300 33.80 18.81 -37.39
C ILE A 300 34.42 18.11 -38.60
N ALA A 301 33.69 17.16 -39.19
CA ALA A 301 34.17 16.44 -40.37
C ALA A 301 34.43 17.38 -41.55
N THR A 302 33.61 18.42 -41.72
CA THR A 302 33.75 19.40 -42.80
C THR A 302 34.98 20.28 -42.61
N PHE A 303 35.18 20.88 -41.43
CA PHE A 303 36.37 21.68 -41.14
C PHE A 303 37.66 20.87 -41.26
N ASN A 304 37.65 19.62 -40.77
CA ASN A 304 38.78 18.72 -40.90
C ASN A 304 39.06 18.34 -42.36
N LYS A 305 38.02 18.09 -43.17
CA LYS A 305 38.17 17.82 -44.62
C LYS A 305 38.71 19.03 -45.38
N LEU A 306 38.27 20.24 -45.06
CA LEU A 306 38.78 21.48 -45.67
C LEU A 306 40.27 21.66 -45.41
N MET A 307 40.70 21.47 -44.16
CA MET A 307 42.13 21.51 -43.81
C MET A 307 42.92 20.42 -44.56
N LEU A 308 42.40 19.19 -44.59
CA LEU A 308 43.05 18.10 -45.33
C LEU A 308 43.16 18.36 -46.83
N SER A 309 42.18 19.01 -47.46
CA SER A 309 42.22 19.36 -48.89
C SER A 309 43.37 20.32 -49.18
N HIS A 310 43.47 21.41 -48.44
CA HIS A 310 44.55 22.39 -48.59
C HIS A 310 45.92 21.77 -48.36
N ILE A 311 46.08 20.95 -47.32
CA ILE A 311 47.34 20.23 -47.05
C ILE A 311 47.72 19.30 -48.21
N ARG A 312 46.76 18.55 -48.76
CA ARG A 312 47.00 17.61 -49.89
C ARG A 312 47.37 18.34 -51.18
N GLU A 313 46.76 19.49 -51.42
CA GLU A 313 47.05 20.35 -52.58
C GLU A 313 48.34 21.15 -52.42
N LYS A 314 49.02 21.04 -51.26
CA LYS A 314 50.18 21.87 -50.89
C LYS A 314 49.87 23.37 -51.02
N SER A 315 48.62 23.73 -50.75
CA SER A 315 48.11 25.09 -50.79
C SER A 315 47.73 25.55 -49.39
N LEU A 316 47.68 26.86 -49.20
CA LEU A 316 47.09 27.46 -48.00
C LEU A 316 45.78 28.16 -48.41
N PRO A 317 44.77 28.18 -47.53
CA PRO A 317 43.63 29.07 -47.70
C PRO A 317 44.10 30.53 -47.78
N PRO A 318 43.28 31.45 -48.33
CA PRO A 318 43.66 32.85 -48.52
C PRO A 318 44.16 33.56 -47.24
N GLU A 319 43.65 33.13 -46.09
CA GLU A 319 43.97 33.65 -44.75
C GLU A 319 45.18 32.93 -44.11
N GLY A 320 45.84 32.01 -44.82
CA GLY A 320 47.02 31.29 -44.35
C GLY A 320 46.76 30.39 -43.15
N LEU A 321 47.71 30.35 -42.20
CA LEU A 321 47.57 29.57 -40.96
C LEU A 321 46.39 30.03 -40.09
N ALA A 322 45.98 31.30 -40.17
CA ALA A 322 44.88 31.83 -39.35
C ALA A 322 43.54 31.15 -39.67
N ALA A 323 43.31 30.77 -40.94
CA ALA A 323 42.14 29.97 -41.31
C ALA A 323 42.17 28.57 -40.69
N PHE A 324 43.34 27.92 -40.64
CA PHE A 324 43.47 26.60 -40.03
C PHE A 324 43.24 26.65 -38.52
N GLU A 325 43.77 27.67 -37.84
CA GLU A 325 43.51 27.91 -36.43
C GLU A 325 42.01 28.10 -36.18
N ARG A 326 41.32 28.90 -37.01
CA ARG A 326 39.87 29.08 -36.93
C ARG A 326 39.10 27.77 -37.15
N TYR A 327 39.48 26.97 -38.15
CA TYR A 327 38.83 25.68 -38.43
C TYR A 327 39.03 24.69 -37.28
N LEU A 328 40.22 24.64 -36.68
CA LEU A 328 40.49 23.82 -35.49
C LEU A 328 39.68 24.27 -34.28
N ASP A 329 39.62 25.58 -34.01
CA ASP A 329 38.84 26.13 -32.90
C ASP A 329 37.34 25.81 -33.05
N LEU A 330 36.79 25.96 -34.27
CA LEU A 330 35.42 25.56 -34.57
C LEU A 330 35.19 24.05 -34.37
N SER A 331 36.09 23.20 -34.86
CA SER A 331 36.03 21.75 -34.63
C SER A 331 36.06 21.39 -33.14
N VAL A 332 36.92 22.03 -32.33
CA VAL A 332 37.01 21.79 -30.88
C VAL A 332 35.71 22.21 -30.19
N ARG A 333 35.15 23.37 -30.54
CA ARG A 333 33.88 23.85 -29.98
C ARG A 333 32.72 22.89 -30.27
N GLU A 334 32.60 22.41 -31.51
CA GLU A 334 31.55 21.45 -31.89
C GLU A 334 31.76 20.08 -31.19
N ALA A 335 33.00 19.64 -30.97
CA ALA A 335 33.28 18.41 -30.22
C ALA A 335 32.88 18.53 -28.74
N LEU A 336 33.18 19.67 -28.10
CA LEU A 336 32.73 19.96 -26.74
C LEU A 336 31.20 20.05 -26.66
N ARG A 337 30.55 20.58 -27.70
CA ARG A 337 29.09 20.60 -27.81
C ARG A 337 28.49 19.21 -27.87
N CYS A 338 29.05 18.28 -28.67
CA CYS A 338 28.64 16.87 -28.64
C CYS A 338 28.71 16.28 -27.23
N GLY A 339 29.81 16.52 -26.51
CA GLY A 339 29.99 16.05 -25.14
C GLY A 339 28.90 16.57 -24.20
N LYS A 340 28.52 17.85 -24.31
CA LYS A 340 27.42 18.44 -23.53
C LYS A 340 26.06 17.79 -23.85
N ILE A 341 25.75 17.56 -25.12
CA ILE A 341 24.48 16.92 -25.54
C ILE A 341 24.39 15.50 -24.95
N VAL A 342 25.45 14.71 -25.07
CA VAL A 342 25.50 13.34 -24.53
C VAL A 342 25.40 13.35 -23.02
N ASN A 343 26.12 14.25 -22.33
CA ASN A 343 26.07 14.31 -20.87
C ASN A 343 24.67 14.72 -20.38
N ASN A 344 24.01 15.69 -21.02
CA ASN A 344 22.65 16.10 -20.66
C ASN A 344 21.64 14.96 -20.88
N LEU A 345 21.77 14.20 -21.96
CA LEU A 345 20.94 13.01 -22.21
C LEU A 345 21.18 11.92 -21.16
N LEU A 346 22.44 11.67 -20.80
CA LEU A 346 22.79 10.69 -19.78
C LEU A 346 22.32 11.12 -18.39
N THR A 347 22.38 12.41 -18.05
CA THR A 347 21.83 12.96 -16.81
C THR A 347 20.31 12.83 -16.78
N PHE A 348 19.63 13.11 -17.89
CA PHE A 348 18.19 12.90 -18.01
C PHE A 348 17.81 11.42 -17.87
N ALA A 349 18.62 10.51 -18.40
CA ALA A 349 18.41 9.06 -18.29
C ALA A 349 18.84 8.47 -16.93
N ARG A 350 19.84 9.06 -16.26
CA ARG A 350 20.39 8.63 -14.97
C ARG A 350 19.97 9.59 -13.86
N GLN A 351 18.73 9.48 -13.42
CA GLN A 351 18.39 9.92 -12.06
C GLN A 351 18.51 8.70 -11.13
N LYS A 352 19.56 8.69 -10.31
CA LYS A 352 19.61 7.87 -9.09
C LYS A 352 18.58 8.43 -8.10
N GLY A 353 18.16 7.60 -7.14
CA GLY A 353 17.24 8.03 -6.08
C GLY A 353 17.69 9.34 -5.44
N VAL A 354 16.74 10.26 -5.25
CA VAL A 354 16.95 11.59 -4.67
C VAL A 354 17.49 11.42 -3.25
N GLU A 355 18.71 11.89 -2.97
CA GLU A 355 19.24 11.93 -1.59
C GLU A 355 18.84 13.26 -0.93
N SER A 356 17.56 13.38 -0.58
CA SER A 356 17.03 14.61 0.03
C SER A 356 17.57 14.83 1.43
N LYS A 357 18.25 15.96 1.64
CA LYS A 357 18.79 16.40 2.94
C LYS A 357 18.49 17.90 3.12
N ARG A 358 18.56 18.38 4.36
CA ARG A 358 18.53 19.82 4.63
C ARG A 358 19.89 20.44 4.28
N PHE A 359 19.89 21.56 3.56
CA PHE A 359 21.09 22.34 3.25
C PHE A 359 20.77 23.83 3.13
N ASP A 360 21.77 24.70 3.22
CA ASP A 360 21.61 26.16 3.13
C ASP A 360 21.55 26.62 1.66
N LEU A 361 20.42 27.19 1.25
CA LEU A 361 20.26 27.75 -0.09
C LEU A 361 21.19 28.94 -0.33
N VAL A 362 21.50 29.74 0.69
CA VAL A 362 22.36 30.91 0.52
C VAL A 362 23.77 30.49 0.12
N GLU A 363 24.32 29.48 0.79
CA GLU A 363 25.64 28.89 0.46
C GLU A 363 25.65 28.29 -0.96
N LEU A 364 24.57 27.59 -1.34
CA LEU A 364 24.44 27.02 -2.68
C LEU A 364 24.46 28.11 -3.76
N VAL A 365 23.65 29.17 -3.60
CA VAL A 365 23.60 30.28 -4.57
C VAL A 365 24.95 30.97 -4.69
N GLN A 366 25.65 31.21 -3.57
CA GLN A 366 26.99 31.80 -3.57
C GLN A 366 27.99 30.92 -4.34
N THR A 367 27.96 29.60 -4.12
CA THR A 367 28.80 28.65 -4.84
C THR A 367 28.58 28.71 -6.35
N ILE A 368 27.32 28.76 -6.79
CA ILE A 368 26.98 28.86 -8.22
C ILE A 368 27.46 30.17 -8.83
N LEU A 369 27.31 31.30 -8.13
CA LEU A 369 27.79 32.61 -8.61
C LEU A 369 29.32 32.65 -8.76
N VAL A 370 30.07 31.98 -7.88
CA VAL A 370 31.53 31.84 -8.03
C VAL A 370 31.87 31.06 -9.31
N LEU A 371 31.16 29.95 -9.56
CA LEU A 371 31.37 29.12 -10.76
C LEU A 371 31.05 29.87 -12.06
N LEU A 372 30.03 30.74 -12.06
CA LEU A 372 29.58 31.48 -13.24
C LEU A 372 30.17 32.89 -13.37
N GLY A 373 30.95 33.34 -12.38
CA GLY A 373 31.43 34.73 -12.28
C GLY A 373 32.23 35.20 -13.51
N HIS A 374 33.08 34.33 -14.07
CA HIS A 374 33.85 34.68 -15.28
C HIS A 374 32.94 34.90 -16.49
N THR A 375 31.93 34.03 -16.67
CA THR A 375 30.95 34.12 -17.76
C THR A 375 30.09 35.39 -17.61
N MET A 376 29.63 35.68 -16.40
CA MET A 376 28.84 36.88 -16.10
C MET A 376 29.62 38.17 -16.36
N THR A 377 30.89 38.21 -15.93
CA THR A 377 31.78 39.36 -16.15
C THR A 377 32.00 39.59 -17.64
N LYS A 378 32.23 38.52 -18.41
CA LYS A 378 32.41 38.60 -19.87
C LYS A 378 31.16 39.09 -20.59
N ALA A 379 29.96 38.76 -20.07
CA ALA A 379 28.68 39.20 -20.62
C ALA A 379 28.22 40.58 -20.10
N GLY A 380 28.97 41.21 -19.17
CA GLY A 380 28.54 42.49 -18.56
C GLY A 380 27.32 42.37 -17.64
N VAL A 381 27.08 41.18 -17.07
CA VAL A 381 25.93 40.91 -16.20
C VAL A 381 26.30 41.12 -14.73
N THR A 382 25.45 41.85 -14.01
CA THR A 382 25.59 42.10 -12.56
C THR A 382 24.60 41.24 -11.76
N ALA A 383 25.06 40.64 -10.65
CA ALA A 383 24.21 39.85 -9.77
C ALA A 383 23.67 40.69 -8.60
N GLN A 384 22.37 40.61 -8.35
CA GLN A 384 21.70 41.15 -7.17
C GLN A 384 21.06 40.01 -6.38
N LEU A 385 21.36 39.93 -5.07
CA LEU A 385 20.85 38.89 -4.18
C LEU A 385 19.85 39.49 -3.20
N ASN A 386 18.60 39.04 -3.27
CA ASN A 386 17.53 39.35 -2.32
C ASN A 386 17.17 38.07 -1.55
N LEU A 387 18.15 37.51 -0.84
CA LEU A 387 18.01 36.26 -0.11
C LEU A 387 17.72 36.52 1.38
N PRO A 388 16.99 35.62 2.06
CA PRO A 388 16.83 35.66 3.52
C PRO A 388 18.18 35.56 4.25
N THR A 389 18.20 35.93 5.53
CA THR A 389 19.41 35.81 6.36
C THR A 389 19.82 34.34 6.49
N ALA A 390 21.09 34.05 6.19
CA ALA A 390 21.63 32.70 6.33
C ALA A 390 21.68 32.26 7.81
N PRO A 391 21.44 30.97 8.12
CA PRO A 391 21.14 29.90 7.17
C PRO A 391 19.66 29.91 6.73
N PHE A 392 19.41 29.78 5.42
CA PHE A 392 18.07 29.57 4.87
C PHE A 392 17.94 28.12 4.40
N ALA A 393 17.51 27.26 5.33
CA ALA A 393 17.51 25.81 5.13
C ALA A 393 16.37 25.34 4.22
N ILE A 394 16.72 24.62 3.16
CA ILE A 394 15.77 23.96 2.25
C ILE A 394 15.97 22.44 2.26
N TYR A 395 14.95 21.68 1.89
CA TYR A 395 15.00 20.22 1.83
C TYR A 395 15.01 19.73 0.39
N GLY A 396 16.01 18.94 0.03
CA GLY A 396 16.11 18.38 -1.31
C GLY A 396 17.47 17.75 -1.60
N ASP A 397 17.64 17.25 -2.82
CA ASP A 397 18.94 16.79 -3.30
C ASP A 397 19.78 17.99 -3.73
N TYR A 398 20.87 18.22 -3.00
CA TYR A 398 21.77 19.34 -3.22
C TYR A 398 22.27 19.41 -4.68
N ALA A 399 22.67 18.27 -5.26
CA ALA A 399 23.24 18.24 -6.61
C ALA A 399 22.17 18.54 -7.68
N GLN A 400 20.95 18.02 -7.49
CA GLN A 400 19.85 18.31 -8.40
C GLN A 400 19.41 19.78 -8.33
N ILE A 401 19.24 20.34 -7.13
CA ILE A 401 18.85 21.74 -6.97
C ILE A 401 19.96 22.67 -7.49
N GLN A 402 21.24 22.34 -7.25
CA GLN A 402 22.37 23.03 -7.85
C GLN A 402 22.27 23.05 -9.38
N GLN A 403 22.01 21.90 -10.01
CA GLN A 403 21.88 21.79 -11.46
C GLN A 403 20.70 22.62 -11.99
N CYS A 404 19.58 22.61 -11.26
CA CYS A 404 18.38 23.40 -11.58
C CYS A 404 18.70 24.91 -11.62
N LEU A 405 19.31 25.43 -10.55
CA LEU A 405 19.69 26.84 -10.45
C LEU A 405 20.77 27.23 -11.45
N MET A 406 21.77 26.36 -11.68
CA MET A 406 22.78 26.58 -12.73
C MET A 406 22.14 26.72 -14.12
N ASN A 407 21.15 25.89 -14.46
CA ASN A 407 20.46 25.98 -15.75
C ASN A 407 19.69 27.29 -15.88
N LEU A 408 18.96 27.71 -14.84
CA LEU A 408 18.22 28.98 -14.85
C LEU A 408 19.16 30.18 -14.96
N ILE A 409 20.23 30.22 -14.18
CA ILE A 409 21.19 31.33 -14.18
C ILE A 409 21.95 31.39 -15.51
N SER A 410 22.37 30.26 -16.07
CA SER A 410 23.01 30.22 -17.39
C SER A 410 22.06 30.74 -18.48
N ASN A 411 20.78 30.34 -18.44
CA ASN A 411 19.78 30.83 -19.38
C ASN A 411 19.58 32.35 -19.28
N ALA A 412 19.52 32.89 -18.06
CA ALA A 412 19.44 34.32 -17.79
C ALA A 412 20.64 35.09 -18.36
N VAL A 413 21.87 34.63 -18.08
CA VAL A 413 23.10 35.26 -18.58
C VAL A 413 23.14 35.25 -20.11
N GLU A 414 22.75 34.14 -20.74
CA GLU A 414 22.69 34.03 -22.20
C GLU A 414 21.61 34.92 -22.83
N ALA A 415 20.55 35.26 -22.09
CA ALA A 415 19.49 36.16 -22.54
C ALA A 415 19.87 37.65 -22.47
N MET A 416 21.04 37.97 -21.88
CA MET A 416 21.58 39.32 -21.67
C MET A 416 22.93 39.52 -22.39
N PRO A 417 23.00 39.42 -23.74
CA PRO A 417 24.25 39.54 -24.48
C PRO A 417 24.90 40.93 -24.37
N ASP A 418 24.11 41.97 -24.16
CA ASP A 418 24.55 43.37 -24.03
C ASP A 418 24.70 43.82 -22.56
N GLY A 419 24.72 42.86 -21.63
CA GLY A 419 24.73 43.10 -20.19
C GLY A 419 23.32 43.28 -19.60
N GLY A 420 23.27 43.39 -18.27
CA GLY A 420 22.02 43.50 -17.54
C GLY A 420 22.14 43.13 -16.06
N THR A 421 21.00 42.89 -15.42
CA THR A 421 20.92 42.51 -14.01
C THR A 421 20.25 41.15 -13.87
N LEU A 422 20.96 40.24 -13.20
CA LEU A 422 20.45 38.97 -12.70
C LEU A 422 20.03 39.17 -11.24
N THR A 423 18.76 38.98 -10.93
CA THR A 423 18.25 39.02 -9.55
C THR A 423 17.88 37.62 -9.08
N ILE A 424 18.42 37.21 -7.92
CA ILE A 424 18.05 35.95 -7.27
C ILE A 424 17.38 36.29 -5.94
N SER A 425 16.15 35.81 -5.77
CA SER A 425 15.33 36.04 -4.57
C SER A 425 14.85 34.73 -3.98
N ALA A 426 14.63 34.65 -2.68
CA ALA A 426 14.01 33.48 -2.05
C ALA A 426 13.21 33.86 -0.81
N GLY A 427 12.26 33.02 -0.42
CA GLY A 427 11.47 33.23 0.79
C GLY A 427 10.48 32.11 1.07
N HIS A 428 9.69 32.27 2.13
CA HIS A 428 8.56 31.40 2.44
C HIS A 428 7.28 31.94 1.81
N GLN A 429 6.36 31.04 1.50
CA GLN A 429 5.00 31.36 1.08
C GLN A 429 4.10 31.43 2.31
N ASP A 430 3.52 32.61 2.56
CA ASP A 430 2.85 32.99 3.83
C ASP A 430 1.71 32.05 4.29
N SER A 431 1.17 31.20 3.42
CA SER A 431 -0.01 30.36 3.70
C SER A 431 0.26 28.86 3.76
N SER A 432 1.34 28.37 3.15
CA SER A 432 1.63 26.93 3.04
C SER A 432 2.92 26.48 3.72
N GLY A 433 3.83 27.41 4.07
CA GLY A 433 5.18 27.08 4.55
C GLY A 433 6.16 26.75 3.43
N ASP A 434 5.67 26.57 2.20
CA ASP A 434 6.48 26.26 1.02
C ASP A 434 7.56 27.32 0.78
N ILE A 435 8.67 26.88 0.19
CA ILE A 435 9.82 27.72 -0.11
C ILE A 435 9.79 28.08 -1.58
N TRP A 436 9.90 29.37 -1.89
CA TRP A 436 10.03 29.84 -3.26
C TRP A 436 11.44 30.37 -3.54
N ILE A 437 11.90 30.17 -4.77
CA ILE A 437 13.18 30.65 -5.30
C ILE A 437 12.91 31.28 -6.65
N GLU A 438 13.37 32.52 -6.85
CA GLU A 438 13.23 33.26 -8.10
C GLU A 438 14.58 33.55 -8.73
N VAL A 439 14.63 33.40 -10.05
CA VAL A 439 15.73 33.84 -10.90
C VAL A 439 15.14 34.76 -11.96
N ALA A 440 15.44 36.05 -11.87
CA ALA A 440 14.96 37.09 -12.77
C ALA A 440 16.13 37.70 -13.57
N ASP A 441 15.90 37.93 -14.85
CA ASP A 441 16.81 38.63 -15.75
C ASP A 441 16.13 39.85 -16.38
N THR A 442 16.96 40.80 -16.83
CA THR A 442 16.53 41.97 -17.62
C THR A 442 16.85 41.79 -19.11
N GLY A 443 16.86 40.55 -19.59
CA GLY A 443 17.28 40.19 -20.93
C GLY A 443 16.21 40.40 -22.01
N THR A 444 16.39 39.71 -23.11
CA THR A 444 15.53 39.81 -24.30
C THR A 444 14.09 39.34 -24.08
N GLY A 445 13.82 38.53 -23.04
CA GLY A 445 12.51 37.97 -22.76
C GLY A 445 12.08 36.88 -23.76
N ILE A 446 10.89 36.33 -23.55
CA ILE A 446 10.29 35.23 -24.32
C ILE A 446 8.96 35.73 -24.89
N ALA A 447 8.65 35.35 -26.13
CA ALA A 447 7.37 35.66 -26.76
C ALA A 447 6.24 34.81 -26.15
N ASP A 448 5.03 35.36 -26.06
CA ASP A 448 3.88 34.68 -25.45
C ASP A 448 3.56 33.33 -26.13
N ASP A 449 3.74 33.25 -27.45
CA ASP A 449 3.52 32.03 -28.25
C ASP A 449 4.52 30.91 -27.89
N ASP A 450 5.71 31.27 -27.40
CA ASP A 450 6.77 30.32 -27.06
C ASP A 450 6.67 29.85 -25.60
N LEU A 451 6.02 30.61 -24.71
CA LEU A 451 5.92 30.31 -23.26
C LEU A 451 5.33 28.93 -22.95
N GLN A 452 4.41 28.44 -23.79
CA GLN A 452 3.81 27.11 -23.59
C GLN A 452 4.78 25.97 -23.95
N ARG A 453 5.81 26.26 -24.73
CA ARG A 453 6.71 25.27 -25.34
C ARG A 453 8.11 25.27 -24.73
N ILE A 454 8.45 26.24 -23.88
CA ILE A 454 9.79 26.35 -23.29
C ILE A 454 10.23 25.15 -22.44
N PHE A 455 9.27 24.36 -21.94
CA PHE A 455 9.53 23.14 -21.19
C PHE A 455 9.54 21.88 -22.07
N GLU A 456 9.25 22.00 -23.37
CA GLU A 456 9.40 20.92 -24.34
C GLU A 456 10.89 20.64 -24.57
N PRO A 457 11.33 19.37 -24.52
CA PRO A 457 12.70 19.00 -24.86
C PRO A 457 13.10 19.49 -26.26
N PHE A 458 14.32 20.01 -26.38
CA PHE A 458 14.93 20.54 -27.62
C PHE A 458 14.29 21.82 -28.16
N PHE A 459 13.27 22.36 -27.49
CA PHE A 459 12.76 23.68 -27.84
C PHE A 459 13.79 24.76 -27.47
N SER A 460 14.15 25.59 -28.46
CA SER A 460 15.06 26.71 -28.27
C SER A 460 14.73 27.80 -29.27
N THR A 461 14.55 29.03 -28.78
CA THR A 461 14.33 30.23 -29.59
C THR A 461 15.65 30.87 -30.07
N LYS A 462 16.79 30.35 -29.61
CA LYS A 462 18.12 30.84 -29.97
C LYS A 462 18.50 30.36 -31.38
N SER A 463 18.56 31.27 -32.35
CA SER A 463 19.20 31.03 -33.65
C SER A 463 20.69 30.75 -33.45
N ASP A 464 21.25 29.83 -34.26
CA ASP A 464 22.65 29.35 -34.27
C ASP A 464 22.99 28.16 -33.36
N GLY A 465 22.01 27.46 -32.78
CA GLY A 465 22.28 26.21 -32.06
C GLY A 465 23.06 26.40 -30.73
N LYS A 466 23.08 27.60 -30.18
CA LYS A 466 23.73 27.89 -28.89
C LYS A 466 23.01 27.30 -27.67
N GLY A 467 21.86 26.65 -27.86
CA GLY A 467 21.14 25.93 -26.81
C GLY A 467 20.67 24.56 -27.29
N VAL A 468 20.88 23.52 -26.47
CA VAL A 468 20.41 22.14 -26.72
C VAL A 468 18.91 22.00 -26.39
N GLY A 469 18.26 23.03 -25.83
CA GLY A 469 16.84 22.97 -25.45
C GLY A 469 16.51 21.95 -24.36
N LEU A 470 17.50 21.45 -23.62
CA LEU A 470 17.32 20.47 -22.54
C LEU A 470 17.34 21.07 -21.13
N GLY A 471 17.76 22.32 -20.97
CA GLY A 471 17.93 22.95 -19.65
C GLY A 471 16.63 23.15 -18.88
N LEU A 472 15.62 23.77 -19.52
CA LEU A 472 14.32 24.03 -18.89
C LEU A 472 13.47 22.77 -18.66
N PRO A 473 13.42 21.78 -19.57
CA PRO A 473 12.82 20.48 -19.28
C PRO A 473 13.45 19.79 -18.06
N MET A 474 14.78 19.90 -17.89
CA MET A 474 15.49 19.35 -16.73
C MET A 474 15.10 20.08 -15.44
N VAL A 475 15.00 21.42 -15.49
CA VAL A 475 14.49 22.23 -14.37
C VAL A 475 13.08 21.75 -13.96
N TYR A 476 12.18 21.59 -14.94
CA TYR A 476 10.83 21.11 -14.70
C TYR A 476 10.82 19.72 -14.05
N GLY A 477 11.61 18.78 -14.58
CA GLY A 477 11.74 17.43 -14.03
C GLY A 477 12.26 17.41 -12.59
N ILE A 478 13.36 18.11 -12.32
CA ILE A 478 13.96 18.19 -10.97
C ILE A 478 12.97 18.78 -9.96
N VAL A 479 12.31 19.88 -10.31
CA VAL A 479 11.36 20.54 -9.40
C VAL A 479 10.15 19.64 -9.12
N ARG A 480 9.63 18.95 -10.14
CA ARG A 480 8.52 17.99 -9.95
C ARG A 480 8.92 16.80 -9.08
N GLU A 481 10.14 16.29 -9.20
CA GLU A 481 10.65 15.22 -8.32
C GLU A 481 10.72 15.65 -6.85
N HIS A 482 10.96 16.93 -6.60
CA HIS A 482 10.92 17.52 -5.27
C HIS A 482 9.51 17.89 -4.81
N GLY A 483 8.45 17.49 -5.53
CA GLY A 483 7.06 17.83 -5.20
C GLY A 483 6.70 19.29 -5.46
N GLY A 484 7.55 20.02 -6.18
CA GLY A 484 7.43 21.45 -6.41
C GLY A 484 6.69 21.84 -7.69
N THR A 485 6.68 23.15 -7.95
CA THR A 485 6.14 23.74 -9.18
C THR A 485 7.10 24.78 -9.77
N VAL A 486 7.04 24.97 -11.09
CA VAL A 486 7.78 26.01 -11.80
C VAL A 486 6.77 26.93 -12.49
N SER A 487 6.94 28.23 -12.33
CA SER A 487 6.19 29.26 -13.06
C SER A 487 7.16 30.24 -13.73
N VAL A 488 6.69 30.86 -14.80
CA VAL A 488 7.46 31.80 -15.62
C VAL A 488 6.61 33.03 -15.90
N ASP A 489 7.20 34.21 -15.74
CA ASP A 489 6.68 35.48 -16.21
C ASP A 489 7.73 36.12 -17.11
N SER A 490 7.40 36.38 -18.37
CA SER A 490 8.33 36.94 -19.35
C SER A 490 7.61 37.89 -20.28
N ARG A 491 8.31 38.96 -20.68
CA ARG A 491 7.87 39.82 -21.77
C ARG A 491 9.05 40.19 -22.63
N VAL A 492 8.84 40.15 -23.94
CA VAL A 492 9.86 40.57 -24.93
C VAL A 492 10.36 41.99 -24.60
N GLY A 493 11.68 42.13 -24.50
CA GLY A 493 12.39 43.37 -24.18
C GLY A 493 12.34 43.82 -22.72
N ARG A 494 11.73 43.03 -21.81
CA ARG A 494 11.72 43.32 -20.36
C ARG A 494 12.46 42.27 -19.52
N GLY A 495 12.70 41.09 -20.09
CA GLY A 495 13.37 39.98 -19.42
C GLY A 495 12.41 38.88 -18.97
N THR A 496 12.94 37.93 -18.20
CA THR A 496 12.22 36.74 -17.74
C THR A 496 12.43 36.51 -16.25
N THR A 497 11.37 36.09 -15.56
CA THR A 497 11.42 35.64 -14.17
C THR A 497 10.93 34.20 -14.09
N PHE A 498 11.80 33.30 -13.66
CA PHE A 498 11.42 31.94 -13.29
C PHE A 498 11.26 31.84 -11.78
N ARG A 499 10.14 31.29 -11.33
CA ARG A 499 9.88 31.00 -9.91
C ARG A 499 9.70 29.50 -9.72
N ILE A 500 10.52 28.93 -8.85
CA ILE A 500 10.43 27.57 -8.36
C ILE A 500 9.79 27.61 -6.98
N THR A 501 8.82 26.74 -6.72
CA THR A 501 8.27 26.50 -5.38
C THR A 501 8.56 25.06 -4.98
N LEU A 502 9.11 24.86 -3.78
CA LEU A 502 9.42 23.57 -3.17
C LEU A 502 8.63 23.42 -1.87
N PRO A 503 8.10 22.23 -1.56
CA PRO A 503 7.41 22.00 -0.31
C PRO A 503 8.34 22.15 0.90
N GLU A 504 7.79 22.58 2.03
CA GLU A 504 8.51 22.56 3.30
C GLU A 504 8.89 21.10 3.65
N ALA A 505 10.01 20.93 4.36
CA ALA A 505 10.49 19.60 4.75
C ALA A 505 9.37 18.82 5.47
N PRO A 506 9.19 17.51 5.18
CA PRO A 506 8.28 16.69 5.97
C PRO A 506 8.69 16.74 7.44
N ASP A 507 7.73 16.96 8.35
CA ASP A 507 7.99 16.90 9.79
C ASP A 507 8.64 15.55 10.15
N GLU A 508 9.85 15.58 10.69
CA GLU A 508 10.62 14.39 11.11
C GLU A 508 9.98 13.64 12.31
N THR A 509 8.74 13.96 12.70
CA THR A 509 8.06 13.33 13.84
C THR A 509 7.45 11.96 13.56
N VAL A 510 7.54 11.44 12.33
CA VAL A 510 7.03 10.08 12.00
C VAL A 510 7.98 9.28 11.10
N SER A 511 9.26 9.12 11.48
CA SER A 511 10.10 8.04 10.90
C SER A 511 11.35 7.73 11.72
N THR A 512 11.20 7.35 12.99
CA THR A 512 12.29 6.68 13.74
C THR A 512 11.76 5.56 14.65
N LYS A 513 11.09 4.55 14.07
CA LYS A 513 11.09 3.20 14.65
C LYS A 513 11.13 2.15 13.55
N GLY A 514 12.24 1.42 13.51
CA GLY A 514 12.28 0.10 12.89
C GLY A 514 13.30 -0.08 11.77
N ASP A 515 14.59 0.11 12.06
CA ASP A 515 15.59 -0.79 11.46
C ASP A 515 16.81 -0.95 12.38
N ARG A 516 16.59 -1.79 13.40
CA ARG A 516 17.65 -2.53 14.09
C ARG A 516 17.07 -3.89 14.49
N ARG A 517 17.20 -4.87 13.60
CA ARG A 517 17.73 -6.20 13.90
C ARG A 517 17.99 -7.00 12.64
#